data_AF-A0A9E5T2J5-F1
#
_entry.id   AF-A0A9E5T2J5-F1
#
_cell.length_a   1.000
_cell.length_b   1.000
_cell.length_c   1.000
_cell.angle_alpha   90.00
_cell.angle_beta   90.00
_cell.angle_gamma   90.00
#
_symmetry.space_group_name_H-M   'P 1'
#
loop_
_entity.id
_entity.type
_entity.pdbx_description
1 polymer ?
#
loop_
_entity_poly.entity_id
_entity_poly.type
_entity_poly.pdbx_seq_one_letter_code
_entity_poly.pdbx_strand_id
1 'polypeptide(L)'
;VRAVNPEADFILVASMPGNAEWSGIRPDKFAEFRQILAERAGPGVALADVTGLWEELLKTKRYHDLTGNGVNHPNDFGHRLYAQTILALLIEDYGAE
;
A
#
# COMPACT_ATOMS: atom_id res chain seq x y z
N VAL A 1 15.49 -3.99 -14.81
CA VAL A 1 16.31 -3.34 -13.76
C VAL A 1 17.54 -4.17 -13.40
N ARG A 2 17.41 -5.40 -12.86
CA ARG A 2 18.60 -6.21 -12.49
C ARG A 2 19.59 -6.52 -13.61
N ALA A 3 19.15 -6.52 -14.87
CA ALA A 3 20.06 -6.66 -16.02
C ALA A 3 21.11 -5.53 -16.14
N VAL A 4 20.83 -4.34 -15.59
CA VAL A 4 21.75 -3.19 -15.59
C VAL A 4 22.27 -2.82 -14.20
N ASN A 5 21.61 -3.27 -13.13
CA ASN A 5 22.05 -3.13 -11.74
C ASN A 5 21.71 -4.40 -10.95
N PRO A 6 22.62 -5.40 -10.88
CA PRO A 6 22.37 -6.69 -10.22
C PRO A 6 21.99 -6.57 -8.74
N GLU A 7 22.53 -5.56 -8.05
CA GLU A 7 22.33 -5.31 -6.61
C GLU A 7 21.06 -4.48 -6.32
N ALA A 8 20.21 -4.24 -7.34
CA ALA A 8 18.98 -3.50 -7.12
C ALA A 8 17.97 -4.32 -6.29
N ASP A 9 17.59 -3.76 -5.15
CA ASP A 9 16.45 -4.16 -4.36
C ASP A 9 15.15 -3.53 -4.88
N PHE A 10 14.02 -4.16 -4.55
CA PHE A 10 12.69 -3.72 -4.96
C PHE A 10 11.76 -3.60 -3.77
N ILE A 11 10.92 -2.57 -3.78
CA ILE A 11 9.74 -2.48 -2.93
C ILE A 11 8.52 -2.56 -3.84
N LEU A 12 7.72 -3.60 -3.66
CA LEU A 12 6.41 -3.74 -4.28
C LEU A 12 5.40 -3.00 -3.41
N VAL A 13 4.63 -2.08 -3.98
CA VAL A 13 3.64 -1.30 -3.22
C VAL A 13 2.25 -1.82 -3.55
N ALA A 14 1.59 -2.45 -2.59
CA ALA A 14 0.17 -2.78 -2.73
C ALA A 14 -0.65 -1.48 -2.70
N SER A 15 -1.76 -1.40 -3.44
CA SER A 15 -2.56 -0.17 -3.52
C SER A 15 -3.56 -0.08 -2.35
N MET A 16 -4.02 1.12 -2.01
CA MET A 16 -5.27 1.29 -1.25
C MET A 16 -6.44 0.60 -1.98
N PRO A 17 -7.44 0.08 -1.25
CA PRO A 17 -8.69 -0.36 -1.85
C PRO A 17 -9.45 0.83 -2.43
N GLY A 18 -10.15 0.61 -3.56
CA GLY A 18 -11.10 1.57 -4.11
C GLY A 18 -12.36 1.70 -3.25
N ASN A 19 -13.14 2.76 -3.46
CA ASN A 19 -14.42 2.95 -2.78
C ASN A 19 -15.42 1.85 -3.20
N ALA A 20 -15.88 1.05 -2.23
CA ALA A 20 -16.84 -0.02 -2.47
C ALA A 20 -18.21 0.48 -2.97
N GLU A 21 -18.55 1.76 -2.76
CA GLU A 21 -19.79 2.37 -3.25
C GLU A 21 -19.73 2.72 -4.74
N TRP A 22 -18.53 2.74 -5.34
CA TRP A 22 -18.37 3.08 -6.76
C TRP A 22 -18.45 1.83 -7.63
N SER A 23 -19.44 1.77 -8.53
CA SER A 23 -19.77 0.59 -9.35
C SER A 23 -18.63 0.07 -10.24
N GLY A 24 -17.64 0.90 -10.55
CA GLY A 24 -16.44 0.50 -11.31
C GLY A 24 -15.36 -0.21 -10.48
N ILE A 25 -15.48 -0.23 -9.16
CA ILE A 25 -14.51 -0.89 -8.28
C ILE A 25 -14.80 -2.39 -8.19
N ARG A 26 -13.72 -3.17 -8.16
CA ARG A 26 -13.72 -4.61 -7.93
C ARG A 26 -12.99 -4.89 -6.62
N PRO A 27 -13.67 -4.84 -5.46
CA PRO A 27 -13.01 -4.92 -4.15
C PRO A 27 -12.20 -6.21 -3.96
N ASP A 28 -12.70 -7.31 -4.52
CA ASP A 28 -12.06 -8.63 -4.53
C ASP A 28 -10.64 -8.60 -5.12
N LYS A 29 -10.40 -7.74 -6.11
CA LYS A 29 -9.11 -7.67 -6.81
C LYS A 29 -8.00 -7.03 -6.00
N PHE A 30 -8.31 -6.17 -5.03
CA PHE A 30 -7.28 -5.54 -4.21
C PHE A 30 -6.60 -6.56 -3.29
N ALA A 31 -7.39 -7.42 -2.65
CA ALA A 31 -6.87 -8.52 -1.83
C ALA A 31 -6.08 -9.54 -2.68
N GLU A 32 -6.60 -9.90 -3.86
CA GLU A 32 -5.92 -10.81 -4.81
C GLU A 32 -4.58 -10.24 -5.28
N PHE A 33 -4.54 -8.96 -5.69
CA PHE A 33 -3.31 -8.32 -6.15
C PHE A 33 -2.30 -8.16 -5.02
N ARG A 34 -2.75 -7.77 -3.82
CA ARG A 34 -1.89 -7.74 -2.62
C ARG A 34 -1.26 -9.12 -2.38
N GLN A 35 -2.04 -10.19 -2.45
CA GLN A 35 -1.52 -11.55 -2.27
C GLN A 35 -0.49 -11.91 -3.35
N ILE A 36 -0.76 -11.61 -4.62
CA ILE A 36 0.20 -11.84 -5.71
C ILE A 36 1.51 -11.08 -5.48
N LEU A 37 1.45 -9.84 -4.97
CA LEU A 37 2.66 -9.09 -4.62
C LEU A 37 3.40 -9.72 -3.44
N ALA A 38 2.68 -10.20 -2.42
CA ALA A 38 3.26 -10.88 -1.28
C ALA A 38 3.99 -12.18 -1.70
N GLU A 39 3.40 -12.95 -2.62
CA GLU A 39 4.02 -14.17 -3.20
C GLU A 39 5.28 -13.86 -4.04
N ARG A 40 5.50 -12.60 -4.40
CA ARG A 40 6.71 -12.13 -5.12
C ARG A 40 7.75 -11.51 -4.19
N ALA A 41 7.40 -11.25 -2.92
CA ALA A 41 8.35 -10.80 -1.92
C ALA A 41 9.34 -11.94 -1.57
N GLY A 42 10.56 -11.55 -1.20
CA GLY A 42 11.66 -12.49 -0.94
C GLY A 42 13.00 -11.76 -0.89
N PRO A 43 14.12 -12.48 -1.05
CA PRO A 43 15.45 -11.86 -1.04
C PRO A 43 15.58 -10.69 -2.03
N GLY A 44 15.87 -9.50 -1.49
CA GLY A 44 15.97 -8.24 -2.23
C GLY A 44 14.65 -7.72 -2.82
N VAL A 45 13.51 -8.21 -2.35
CA VAL A 45 12.17 -7.75 -2.74
C VAL A 45 11.26 -7.69 -1.51
N ALA A 46 10.90 -6.48 -1.07
CA ALA A 46 9.97 -6.26 0.04
C ALA A 46 8.56 -5.85 -0.44
N LEU A 47 7.56 -6.01 0.43
CA LEU A 47 6.19 -5.54 0.19
C LEU A 47 5.84 -4.39 1.13
N ALA A 48 5.48 -3.24 0.57
CA ALA A 48 4.80 -2.16 1.27
C ALA A 48 3.28 -2.41 1.21
N ASP A 49 2.74 -3.00 2.28
CA ASP A 49 1.33 -3.42 2.37
C ASP A 49 0.39 -2.27 2.74
N VAL A 50 0.13 -1.39 1.79
CA VAL A 50 -0.81 -0.28 1.98
C VAL A 50 -2.26 -0.77 2.00
N THR A 51 -2.59 -1.86 1.29
CA THR A 51 -3.94 -2.44 1.30
C THR A 51 -4.36 -2.83 2.72
N GLY A 52 -3.53 -3.62 3.41
CA GLY A 52 -3.81 -4.05 4.79
C GLY A 52 -3.88 -2.89 5.78
N LEU A 53 -2.96 -1.93 5.66
CA LEU A 53 -3.01 -0.69 6.46
C LEU A 53 -4.34 0.05 6.26
N TRP A 54 -4.79 0.19 5.02
CA TRP A 54 -6.04 0.88 4.70
C TRP A 54 -7.25 0.16 5.28
N GLU A 55 -7.29 -1.17 5.18
CA GLU A 55 -8.36 -2.01 5.75
C GLU A 55 -8.46 -1.84 7.28
N GLU A 56 -7.32 -1.79 7.98
CA GLU A 56 -7.30 -1.52 9.42
C GLU A 56 -7.83 -0.12 9.76
N LEU A 57 -7.43 0.91 9.01
CA LEU A 57 -7.90 2.27 9.23
C LEU A 57 -9.40 2.43 8.97
N LEU A 58 -9.94 1.75 7.95
CA LEU A 58 -11.37 1.78 7.63
C LEU A 58 -12.26 1.14 8.71
N LYS A 59 -11.71 0.40 9.67
CA LYS A 59 -12.45 -0.05 10.85
C LYS A 59 -12.86 1.12 11.77
N THR A 60 -12.19 2.27 11.66
CA THR A 60 -12.40 3.42 12.55
C THR A 60 -12.56 4.76 11.83
N LYS A 61 -12.14 4.87 10.56
CA LYS A 61 -12.22 6.07 9.72
C LYS A 61 -13.15 5.83 8.53
N ARG A 62 -13.77 6.90 8.02
CA ARG A 62 -14.55 6.84 6.79
C ARG A 62 -13.61 6.84 5.59
N TYR A 63 -14.06 6.25 4.48
CA TYR A 63 -13.29 6.25 3.24
C TYR A 63 -12.90 7.67 2.77
N HIS A 64 -13.81 8.63 2.92
CA HIS A 64 -13.57 10.04 2.60
C HIS A 64 -12.58 10.75 3.54
N ASP A 65 -12.34 10.23 4.75
CA ASP A 65 -11.33 10.79 5.65
C ASP A 65 -9.90 10.47 5.14
N LEU A 66 -9.75 9.46 4.28
CA LEU A 66 -8.48 8.96 3.77
C LEU A 66 -8.23 9.32 2.29
N THR A 67 -9.26 9.77 1.57
CA THR A 67 -9.22 9.95 0.11
C THR A 67 -9.50 11.37 -0.32
N GLY A 68 -8.88 11.79 -1.43
CA GLY A 68 -9.02 13.12 -2.00
C GLY A 68 -10.21 13.22 -2.95
N ASN A 69 -10.44 12.18 -3.76
CA ASN A 69 -11.52 12.14 -4.75
C ASN A 69 -12.72 11.29 -4.34
N GLY A 70 -12.66 10.61 -3.19
CA GLY A 70 -13.72 9.70 -2.73
C GLY A 70 -13.88 8.42 -3.57
N VAL A 71 -12.93 8.10 -4.46
CA VAL A 71 -13.02 6.94 -5.36
C VAL A 71 -11.81 6.02 -5.21
N ASN A 72 -10.60 6.54 -5.43
CA ASN A 72 -9.39 5.72 -5.52
C ASN A 72 -8.07 6.51 -5.38
N HIS A 73 -8.14 7.82 -5.14
CA HIS A 73 -6.95 8.65 -4.91
C HIS A 73 -6.89 9.04 -3.43
N PRO A 74 -5.75 8.81 -2.75
CA PRO A 74 -5.56 9.22 -1.37
C PRO A 74 -5.58 10.75 -1.24
N ASN A 75 -5.95 11.28 -0.06
CA ASN A 75 -5.69 12.69 0.27
C ASN A 75 -4.27 12.82 0.87
N ASP A 76 -3.89 14.02 1.32
CA ASP A 76 -2.56 14.26 1.92
C ASP A 76 -2.27 13.37 3.12
N PHE A 77 -3.28 13.09 3.96
CA PHE A 77 -3.15 12.14 5.06
C PHE A 77 -2.95 10.71 4.54
N GLY A 78 -3.71 10.30 3.53
CA GLY A 78 -3.52 9.03 2.82
C GLY A 78 -2.12 8.88 2.20
N HIS A 79 -1.62 9.91 1.52
CA HIS A 79 -0.27 9.92 0.96
C HIS A 79 0.81 9.84 2.04
N ARG A 80 0.59 10.46 3.21
CA ARG A 80 1.48 10.29 4.36
C ARG A 80 1.54 8.83 4.79
N LEU A 81 0.41 8.15 4.88
CA LEU A 81 0.37 6.72 5.24
C LEU A 81 1.17 5.87 4.25
N TYR A 82 1.02 6.10 2.94
CA TYR A 82 1.86 5.47 1.90
C TYR A 82 3.36 5.68 2.17
N ALA A 83 3.77 6.93 2.41
CA ALA A 83 5.16 7.26 2.70
C ALA A 83 5.66 6.56 3.97
N GLN A 84 4.85 6.54 5.04
CA GLN A 84 5.20 5.87 6.28
C GLN A 84 5.34 4.35 6.10
N THR A 85 4.46 3.71 5.34
CA THR A 85 4.56 2.28 5.01
C THR A 85 5.84 1.95 4.25
N ILE A 86 6.25 2.81 3.30
CA ILE A 86 7.49 2.61 2.54
C ILE A 86 8.71 2.87 3.42
N LEU A 87 8.71 3.94 4.21
CA LEU A 87 9.83 4.31 5.09
C LEU A 87 10.08 3.28 6.19
N ALA A 88 9.02 2.63 6.70
CA ALA A 88 9.13 1.54 7.67
C ALA A 88 9.94 0.34 7.14
N LEU A 89 10.09 0.19 5.82
CA LEU A 89 10.92 -0.85 5.22
C LEU A 89 12.38 -0.42 5.01
N LEU A 90 12.67 0.88 5.10
CA LEU A 90 13.95 1.48 4.75
C LEU A 90 14.73 2.00 5.96
N ILE A 91 14.03 2.32 7.05
CA ILE A 91 14.60 2.95 8.24
C ILE A 91 14.48 1.97 9.41
N GLU A 92 15.61 1.60 10.00
CA GLU A 92 15.64 0.84 11.26
C GLU A 92 14.95 1.63 12.37
N ASP A 93 14.20 0.95 13.24
CA ASP A 93 13.45 1.54 14.35
C ASP A 93 12.44 2.65 13.94
N TYR A 94 11.93 2.60 12.70
CA TYR A 94 10.94 3.56 12.21
C TYR A 94 9.68 3.59 13.11
N GLY A 95 9.50 4.70 13.83
CA GLY A 95 8.34 4.89 14.71
C GLY A 95 8.49 4.30 16.11
N ALA A 96 9.69 3.85 16.51
CA ALA A 96 10.00 3.59 17.91
C ALA A 96 10.14 4.93 18.67
N GLU A 97 9.50 5.02 19.84
CA GLU A 97 9.67 6.13 20.81
C GLU A 97 10.74 5.80 21.86
#